data_AF-A0A6I9MSM7-F1
#
_entry.id   AF-A0A6I9MSM7-F1
#
_cell.length_a   1.000
_cell.length_b   1.000
_cell.length_c   1.000
_cell.angle_alpha   90.00
_cell.angle_beta   90.00
_cell.angle_gamma   90.00
#
_symmetry.space_group_name_H-M   'P 1'
#
loop_
_entity.id
_entity.type
_entity.pdbx_description
1 polymer ?
#
loop_
_entity_poly.entity_id
_entity_poly.type
_entity_poly.pdbx_seq_one_letter_code
_entity_poly.pdbx_strand_id
1 'polypeptide(L)'
;MVFPVKDDHHKEKELEFDVVIVDAINDVRIVGVITLTILLLISFAGMEWESKAQILFFLVLLVSFANYFVGTFIPPAPEKQAQGFFGYHSDILISNLKPDWRGPEGNFFQMFAIFFPSTIGILSGANISGDLKDPATAIPKGTLVAIFWTTLSYLIITVTVGSCVVRDASGNVSDIITGNITEGCVGLGCNMGWNFTDCIESQSCKYGLANNLQVLGQVSGFFYLITAGVFAASLSSALGFLVSGPKIFQCLCKDNLYPYIGFFAKGYGKNNEPIRAYLLCYVIAVAFILIADLNTIAALISNFFLCSYGLINFSCFHASITNSPGWRPSFHYYSKWTALFGAVISIVLMFLFTWWAALFTFCIIFFLFGYVNYNKPKVNWGSSVQAGTYNMALSYSVSLSGVDDHVKNFRPQCLVLTGPPNQRPALVDFVGSFTKHISLMICGDIVMEQDRQAQPQDTTDWLVKWLNKRKVRSFYTPFTADSLRVGARHLLQASGLGKLKPNTLVLGFKANWRDSSPESIEDYINTIYDTFDSNYGLCILRMMDGLDISDHFDVEVNQGFEPDESVEIDNQQSPEKES
;
A
#
# COMPACT_ATOMS: atom_id res chain seq x y z
N MET A 1 -26.10 6.37 -2.65
CA MET A 1 -26.17 7.50 -1.71
C MET A 1 -27.64 7.87 -1.62
N VAL A 2 -28.33 7.40 -0.58
CA VAL A 2 -29.68 7.86 -0.26
C VAL A 2 -29.50 8.98 0.77
N PHE A 3 -30.28 10.03 0.58
CA PHE A 3 -30.20 11.40 1.10
C PHE A 3 -29.71 11.54 2.56
N PRO A 4 -28.86 12.54 2.88
CA PRO A 4 -28.44 12.80 4.25
C PRO A 4 -29.58 13.45 5.06
N VAL A 5 -29.83 12.89 6.24
CA VAL A 5 -30.73 13.43 7.26
C VAL A 5 -29.92 14.38 8.13
N LYS A 6 -30.29 15.67 8.14
CA LYS A 6 -29.96 16.59 9.24
C LYS A 6 -31.27 17.19 9.77
N ASP A 7 -31.31 17.31 11.08
CA ASP A 7 -32.47 17.36 11.96
C ASP A 7 -33.64 18.31 11.61
N ASP A 8 -34.80 17.91 12.14
CA ASP A 8 -36.09 18.60 12.33
C ASP A 8 -36.88 19.12 11.12
N HIS A 9 -36.26 19.37 9.96
CA HIS A 9 -36.97 19.98 8.81
C HIS A 9 -37.50 18.98 7.77
N HIS A 10 -37.27 17.68 7.96
CA HIS A 10 -37.80 16.63 7.08
C HIS A 10 -39.24 16.20 7.40
N LYS A 11 -39.82 16.62 8.53
CA LYS A 11 -41.21 16.30 8.92
C LYS A 11 -42.27 16.79 7.93
N GLU A 12 -41.96 17.75 7.06
CA GLU A 12 -42.92 18.31 6.09
C GLU A 12 -42.71 17.88 4.64
N LYS A 13 -41.58 17.24 4.27
CA LYS A 13 -41.26 16.97 2.85
C LYS A 13 -41.59 15.55 2.36
N GLU A 14 -41.96 14.63 3.24
CA GLU A 14 -42.56 13.33 2.84
C GLU A 14 -44.06 13.46 2.49
N LEU A 15 -44.65 14.67 2.61
CA LEU A 15 -46.04 14.95 2.27
C LEU A 15 -46.34 15.11 0.77
N GLU A 16 -45.34 15.21 -0.13
CA GLU A 16 -45.58 15.29 -1.59
C GLU A 16 -45.64 13.93 -2.30
N PHE A 17 -45.03 12.89 -1.73
CA PHE A 17 -45.13 11.51 -2.19
C PHE A 17 -45.26 10.60 -0.97
N ASP A 18 -46.49 10.40 -0.52
CA ASP A 18 -46.97 9.67 0.67
C ASP A 18 -46.42 8.23 0.79
N VAL A 19 -45.11 8.06 0.97
CA VAL A 19 -44.41 6.76 1.02
C VAL A 19 -43.31 6.80 2.09
N VAL A 20 -43.72 6.99 3.34
CA VAL A 20 -42.90 6.62 4.51
C VAL A 20 -43.12 5.13 4.74
N ILE A 21 -42.07 4.31 4.62
CA ILE A 21 -42.21 2.87 4.84
C ILE A 21 -42.21 2.59 6.35
N VAL A 22 -41.27 3.18 7.09
CA VAL A 22 -41.18 3.07 8.57
C VAL A 22 -40.75 4.38 9.24
N ASP A 23 -39.56 4.90 8.92
CA ASP A 23 -38.97 6.15 9.44
C ASP A 23 -37.86 6.61 8.49
N ALA A 24 -37.64 7.92 8.29
CA ALA A 24 -36.66 8.43 7.33
C ALA A 24 -35.24 7.80 7.42
N ILE A 25 -34.71 7.58 8.62
CA ILE A 25 -33.39 6.95 8.82
C ILE A 25 -33.45 5.45 8.53
N ASN A 26 -34.52 4.77 8.92
CA ASN A 26 -34.68 3.34 8.69
C ASN A 26 -34.97 3.03 7.22
N ASP A 27 -35.63 3.94 6.51
CA ASP A 27 -35.90 3.85 5.08
C ASP A 27 -34.59 3.93 4.28
N VAL A 28 -33.65 4.81 4.68
CA VAL A 28 -32.28 4.86 4.12
C VAL A 28 -31.58 3.51 4.29
N ARG A 29 -31.69 2.86 5.46
CA ARG A 29 -31.08 1.56 5.74
C ARG A 29 -31.68 0.46 4.87
N ILE A 30 -33.01 0.37 4.82
CA ILE A 30 -33.74 -0.67 4.07
C ILE A 30 -33.45 -0.53 2.57
N VAL A 31 -33.63 0.67 2.01
CA VAL A 31 -33.37 0.93 0.59
C VAL A 31 -31.89 0.69 0.26
N GLY A 32 -30.97 1.07 1.15
CA GLY A 32 -29.54 0.82 1.01
C GLY A 32 -29.21 -0.67 0.90
N VAL A 33 -29.75 -1.50 1.80
CA VAL A 33 -29.51 -2.96 1.80
C VAL A 33 -30.14 -3.63 0.57
N ILE A 34 -31.36 -3.25 0.20
CA ILE A 34 -32.02 -3.78 -1.02
C ILE A 34 -31.19 -3.45 -2.25
N THR A 35 -30.76 -2.19 -2.39
CA THR A 35 -29.96 -1.74 -3.53
C THR A 35 -28.62 -2.46 -3.58
N LEU A 36 -27.92 -2.59 -2.45
CA LEU A 36 -26.66 -3.31 -2.39
C LEU A 36 -26.83 -4.80 -2.76
N THR A 37 -27.92 -5.43 -2.33
CA THR A 37 -28.24 -6.81 -2.69
C THR A 37 -28.43 -6.96 -4.19
N ILE A 38 -29.14 -6.03 -4.83
CA ILE A 38 -29.32 -6.01 -6.29
C ILE A 38 -27.97 -5.85 -7.00
N LEU A 39 -27.12 -4.93 -6.54
CA LEU A 39 -25.78 -4.72 -7.10
C LEU A 39 -24.90 -5.97 -6.95
N LEU A 40 -25.00 -6.69 -5.82
CA LEU A 40 -24.29 -7.95 -5.63
C LEU A 40 -24.75 -9.02 -6.63
N LEU A 41 -26.07 -9.14 -6.87
CA LEU A 41 -26.60 -10.07 -7.86
C LEU A 41 -26.14 -9.72 -9.29
N ILE A 42 -26.08 -8.44 -9.63
CA ILE A 42 -25.52 -7.97 -10.92
C ILE A 42 -24.04 -8.36 -11.02
N SER A 43 -23.26 -8.18 -9.95
CA SER A 43 -21.83 -8.54 -9.95
C SER A 43 -21.60 -10.05 -10.15
N PHE A 44 -22.52 -10.91 -9.67
CA PHE A 44 -22.46 -12.36 -9.90
C PHE A 44 -22.82 -12.78 -11.33
N ALA A 45 -23.56 -11.96 -12.09
CA ALA A 45 -23.87 -12.23 -13.49
C ALA A 45 -22.65 -12.08 -14.42
N GLY A 46 -21.53 -11.51 -13.94
CA GLY A 46 -20.22 -11.49 -14.59
C GLY A 46 -19.78 -10.14 -15.16
N MET A 47 -18.47 -9.98 -15.39
CA MET A 47 -17.84 -8.72 -15.82
C MET A 47 -18.32 -8.16 -17.17
N GLU A 48 -18.83 -9.00 -18.07
CA GLU A 48 -19.31 -8.55 -19.37
C GLU A 48 -20.59 -7.68 -19.25
N TRP A 49 -21.47 -8.02 -18.31
CA TRP A 49 -22.66 -7.22 -18.03
C TRP A 49 -22.30 -5.94 -17.29
N GLU A 50 -21.31 -6.03 -16.40
CA GLU A 50 -20.82 -4.90 -15.63
C GLU A 50 -20.32 -3.75 -16.52
N SER A 51 -19.37 -4.06 -17.41
CA SER A 51 -18.80 -3.04 -18.30
C SER A 51 -19.86 -2.38 -19.20
N LYS A 52 -20.87 -3.13 -19.64
CA LYS A 52 -22.01 -2.60 -20.41
C LYS A 52 -22.91 -1.68 -19.56
N ALA A 53 -23.18 -2.06 -18.30
CA ALA A 53 -23.97 -1.26 -17.38
C ALA A 53 -23.28 0.07 -17.05
N GLN A 54 -21.95 0.06 -16.85
CA GLN A 54 -21.18 1.28 -16.61
C GLN A 54 -21.27 2.28 -17.79
N ILE A 55 -21.23 1.80 -19.03
CA ILE A 55 -21.41 2.65 -20.22
C ILE A 55 -22.81 3.27 -20.24
N LEU A 56 -23.84 2.50 -19.91
CA LEU A 56 -25.21 3.01 -19.82
C LEU A 56 -25.33 4.11 -18.75
N PHE A 57 -24.81 3.87 -17.54
CA PHE A 57 -24.82 4.86 -16.46
C PHE A 57 -24.04 6.13 -16.83
N PHE A 58 -22.92 5.98 -17.53
CA PHE A 58 -22.13 7.10 -18.02
C PHE A 58 -22.91 7.96 -19.02
N LEU A 59 -23.67 7.35 -19.94
CA LEU A 59 -24.52 8.10 -20.89
C LEU A 59 -25.62 8.88 -20.18
N VAL A 60 -26.31 8.25 -19.20
CA VAL A 60 -27.34 8.94 -18.39
C VAL A 60 -26.73 10.13 -17.64
N LEU A 61 -25.53 9.95 -17.07
CA LEU A 61 -24.82 11.02 -16.39
C LEU A 61 -24.46 12.19 -17.32
N LEU A 62 -23.98 11.92 -18.54
CA LEU A 62 -23.68 12.96 -19.53
C LEU A 62 -24.92 13.75 -19.95
N VAL A 63 -26.04 13.07 -20.16
CA VAL A 63 -27.32 13.72 -20.49
C VAL A 63 -27.81 14.58 -19.32
N SER A 64 -27.67 14.09 -18.09
CA SER A 64 -27.99 14.82 -16.87
C SER A 64 -27.12 16.08 -16.71
N PHE A 65 -25.82 15.95 -16.97
CA PHE A 65 -24.87 17.07 -16.95
C PHE A 65 -25.22 18.12 -18.01
N ALA A 66 -25.54 17.72 -19.24
CA ALA A 66 -25.97 18.64 -20.28
C ALA A 66 -27.27 19.38 -19.91
N ASN A 67 -28.25 18.69 -19.32
CA ASN A 67 -29.51 19.27 -18.84
C ASN A 67 -29.30 20.30 -17.72
N TYR A 68 -28.33 20.08 -16.84
CA TYR A 68 -27.92 21.08 -15.85
C TYR A 68 -27.47 22.38 -16.53
N PHE A 69 -26.54 22.30 -17.50
CA PHE A 69 -26.05 23.50 -18.18
C PHE A 69 -27.13 24.23 -18.95
N VAL A 70 -27.94 23.52 -19.73
CA VAL A 70 -29.05 24.12 -20.46
C VAL A 70 -30.02 24.82 -19.49
N GLY A 71 -30.28 24.21 -18.34
CA GLY A 71 -31.10 24.82 -17.27
C GLY A 71 -30.59 26.16 -16.77
N THR A 72 -29.27 26.32 -16.63
CA THR A 72 -28.69 27.59 -16.15
C THR A 72 -28.93 28.78 -17.09
N PHE A 73 -29.13 28.53 -18.38
CA PHE A 73 -29.37 29.58 -19.39
C PHE A 73 -30.86 29.90 -19.59
N ILE A 74 -31.76 29.06 -19.07
CA ILE A 74 -33.20 29.29 -19.16
C ILE A 74 -33.58 30.34 -18.10
N PRO A 75 -34.32 31.40 -18.46
CA PRO A 75 -34.74 32.41 -17.50
C PRO A 75 -35.60 31.77 -16.39
N PRO A 76 -35.35 32.08 -15.12
CA PRO A 76 -36.03 31.46 -14.00
C PRO A 76 -37.50 31.89 -13.93
N ALA A 77 -38.40 30.90 -13.84
CA ALA A 77 -39.81 31.13 -13.48
C ALA A 77 -39.92 31.67 -12.04
N PRO A 78 -40.97 32.44 -11.70
CA PRO A 78 -41.15 33.01 -10.35
C PRO A 78 -41.12 31.95 -9.24
N GLU A 79 -41.58 30.72 -9.50
CA GLU A 79 -41.48 29.60 -8.56
C GLU A 79 -40.02 29.20 -8.27
N LYS A 80 -39.15 29.21 -9.30
CA LYS A 80 -37.72 28.93 -9.14
C LYS A 80 -36.98 30.10 -8.48
N GLN A 81 -37.43 31.33 -8.71
CA GLN A 81 -36.92 32.53 -8.05
C GLN A 81 -37.23 32.50 -6.54
N ALA A 82 -38.43 32.09 -6.14
CA ALA A 82 -38.80 31.89 -4.74
C ALA A 82 -37.87 30.90 -4.02
N GLN A 83 -37.39 29.87 -4.75
CA GLN A 83 -36.44 28.87 -4.26
C GLN A 83 -34.97 29.34 -4.30
N GLY A 84 -34.71 30.56 -4.79
CA GLY A 84 -33.40 31.21 -4.77
C GLY A 84 -32.61 31.19 -6.07
N PHE A 85 -33.17 30.68 -7.18
CA PHE A 85 -32.52 30.68 -8.50
C PHE A 85 -32.91 31.92 -9.30
N PHE A 86 -31.94 32.79 -9.55
CA PHE A 86 -32.13 34.09 -10.22
C PHE A 86 -31.43 34.17 -11.59
N GLY A 87 -30.72 33.12 -12.00
CA GLY A 87 -29.88 33.16 -13.19
C GLY A 87 -28.58 33.94 -12.96
N TYR A 88 -27.79 34.13 -14.01
CA TYR A 88 -26.44 34.69 -13.90
C TYR A 88 -26.44 36.17 -13.47
N HIS A 89 -26.07 36.43 -12.21
CA HIS A 89 -25.91 37.77 -11.66
C HIS A 89 -24.54 37.97 -11.00
N SER A 90 -23.90 39.11 -11.28
CA SER A 90 -22.59 39.47 -10.70
C SER A 90 -22.66 39.64 -9.18
N ASP A 91 -23.77 40.18 -8.69
CA ASP A 91 -23.93 40.50 -7.27
C ASP A 91 -24.03 39.23 -6.42
N ILE A 92 -24.69 38.20 -6.95
CA ILE A 92 -24.76 36.86 -6.34
C ILE A 92 -23.36 36.25 -6.28
N LEU A 93 -22.63 36.27 -7.40
CA LEU A 93 -21.27 35.71 -7.47
C LEU A 93 -20.33 36.37 -6.44
N ILE A 94 -20.34 37.70 -6.34
CA ILE A 94 -19.49 38.45 -5.40
C ILE A 94 -19.89 38.14 -3.95
N SER A 95 -21.19 38.03 -3.67
CA SER A 95 -21.66 37.67 -2.33
C SER A 95 -21.26 36.25 -1.93
N ASN A 96 -21.26 35.31 -2.89
CA ASN A 96 -20.94 33.91 -2.66
C ASN A 96 -19.44 33.61 -2.57
N LEU A 97 -18.57 34.53 -2.99
CA LEU A 97 -17.11 34.33 -3.00
C LEU A 97 -16.51 34.15 -1.59
N LYS A 98 -17.08 34.82 -0.58
CA LYS A 98 -16.58 34.74 0.81
C LYS A 98 -17.12 33.50 1.50
N PRO A 99 -16.33 32.76 2.30
CA PRO A 99 -16.87 31.63 3.05
C PRO A 99 -17.89 32.09 4.11
N ASP A 100 -18.94 31.28 4.30
CA ASP A 100 -19.93 31.41 5.36
C ASP A 100 -20.16 30.03 5.98
N TRP A 101 -19.42 29.76 7.05
CA TRP A 101 -19.41 28.45 7.68
C TRP A 101 -20.55 28.35 8.68
N ARG A 102 -21.51 27.45 8.43
CA ARG A 102 -22.71 27.28 9.26
C ARG A 102 -22.70 25.98 10.04
N GLY A 103 -23.28 26.02 11.24
CA GLY A 103 -23.43 24.89 12.14
C GLY A 103 -22.19 24.58 13.01
N PRO A 104 -22.30 23.63 13.95
CA PRO A 104 -21.23 23.28 14.90
C PRO A 104 -20.00 22.63 14.24
N GLU A 105 -20.17 22.14 13.00
CA GLU A 105 -19.12 21.51 12.17
C GLU A 105 -18.78 22.36 10.93
N GLY A 106 -19.03 23.67 10.99
CA GLY A 106 -18.72 24.61 9.92
C GLY A 106 -17.24 24.98 9.93
N ASN A 107 -16.36 24.15 9.37
CA ASN A 107 -14.97 24.54 9.13
C ASN A 107 -14.46 24.09 7.75
N PHE A 108 -13.39 24.73 7.27
CA PHE A 108 -12.82 24.45 5.95
C PHE A 108 -12.41 22.97 5.78
N PHE A 109 -11.76 22.38 6.78
CA PHE A 109 -11.22 21.03 6.68
C PHE A 109 -12.30 19.94 6.73
N GLN A 110 -13.40 20.15 7.45
CA GLN A 110 -14.55 19.27 7.52
C GLN A 110 -15.32 19.31 6.20
N MET A 111 -15.56 20.50 5.64
CA MET A 111 -16.16 20.62 4.31
C MET A 111 -15.27 20.01 3.23
N PHE A 112 -13.95 20.17 3.35
CA PHE A 112 -13.00 19.52 2.46
C PHE A 112 -13.00 17.99 2.64
N ALA A 113 -13.14 17.47 3.86
CA ALA A 113 -13.26 16.04 4.13
C ALA A 113 -14.55 15.42 3.56
N ILE A 114 -15.66 16.17 3.55
CA ILE A 114 -16.92 15.75 2.92
C ILE A 114 -16.82 15.79 1.39
N PHE A 115 -16.08 16.75 0.83
CA PHE A 115 -15.83 16.87 -0.60
C PHE A 115 -14.83 15.83 -1.12
N PHE A 116 -13.80 15.48 -0.34
CA PHE A 116 -12.68 14.65 -0.79
C PHE A 116 -13.11 13.31 -1.45
N PRO A 117 -14.13 12.58 -0.98
CA PRO A 117 -14.63 11.37 -1.63
C PRO A 117 -15.05 11.53 -3.09
N SER A 118 -15.45 12.74 -3.51
CA SER A 118 -15.75 13.03 -4.91
C SER A 118 -14.51 12.92 -5.82
N THR A 119 -13.32 13.14 -5.27
CA THR A 119 -12.04 13.08 -6.01
C THR A 119 -11.38 11.71 -5.98
N ILE A 120 -11.96 10.76 -5.23
CA ILE A 120 -11.47 9.39 -5.13
C ILE A 120 -11.80 8.61 -6.42
N GLY A 121 -11.07 7.53 -6.69
CA GLY A 121 -11.37 6.60 -7.78
C GLY A 121 -10.36 6.62 -8.92
N ILE A 122 -9.28 7.40 -8.79
CA ILE A 122 -8.21 7.50 -9.80
C ILE A 122 -7.51 6.15 -10.09
N LEU A 123 -7.57 5.19 -9.16
CA LEU A 123 -7.02 3.84 -9.32
C LEU A 123 -7.97 2.85 -10.02
N SER A 124 -9.22 3.24 -10.32
CA SER A 124 -10.18 2.34 -10.98
C SER A 124 -9.63 1.81 -12.31
N GLY A 125 -8.96 2.67 -13.09
CA GLY A 125 -8.31 2.27 -14.34
C GLY A 125 -7.12 1.32 -14.16
N ALA A 126 -6.39 1.41 -13.04
CA ALA A 126 -5.29 0.49 -12.72
C ALA A 126 -5.78 -0.87 -12.24
N ASN A 127 -6.95 -0.92 -11.58
CA ASN A 127 -7.54 -2.16 -11.08
C ASN A 127 -7.97 -3.13 -12.20
N ILE A 128 -8.12 -2.65 -13.43
CA ILE A 128 -8.53 -3.41 -14.62
C ILE A 128 -7.34 -3.54 -15.60
N SER A 129 -6.10 -3.39 -15.11
CA SER A 129 -4.91 -3.43 -15.97
C SER A 129 -4.73 -4.75 -16.73
N GLY A 130 -5.26 -5.85 -16.21
CA GLY A 130 -5.20 -7.17 -16.87
C GLY A 130 -6.04 -7.28 -18.14
N ASP A 131 -7.06 -6.43 -18.30
CA ASP A 131 -7.98 -6.47 -19.44
C ASP A 131 -7.65 -5.40 -20.50
N LEU A 132 -6.63 -4.56 -20.26
CA LEU A 132 -6.18 -3.54 -21.20
C LEU A 132 -5.21 -4.11 -22.24
N LYS A 133 -5.40 -3.73 -23.51
CA LYS A 133 -4.51 -4.12 -24.62
C LYS A 133 -3.07 -3.63 -24.43
N ASP A 134 -2.89 -2.40 -23.94
CA ASP A 134 -1.59 -1.81 -23.61
C ASP A 134 -1.70 -0.99 -22.31
N PRO A 135 -1.49 -1.63 -21.15
CA PRO A 135 -1.65 -0.97 -19.85
C PRO A 135 -0.65 0.17 -19.63
N ALA A 136 0.57 0.05 -20.17
CA ALA A 136 1.67 0.99 -19.91
C ALA A 136 1.37 2.40 -20.47
N THR A 137 0.68 2.48 -21.61
CA THR A 137 0.29 3.76 -22.21
C THR A 137 -1.15 4.17 -21.90
N ALA A 138 -2.06 3.21 -21.74
CA ALA A 138 -3.48 3.49 -21.51
C ALA A 138 -3.75 4.04 -20.10
N ILE A 139 -3.13 3.48 -19.05
CA ILE A 139 -3.39 3.89 -17.67
C ILE A 139 -2.99 5.36 -17.45
N PRO A 140 -1.76 5.82 -17.77
CA PRO A 140 -1.38 7.21 -17.51
C PRO A 140 -2.22 8.21 -18.29
N LYS A 141 -2.52 7.92 -19.57
CA LYS A 141 -3.35 8.81 -20.41
C LYS A 141 -4.79 8.86 -19.91
N GLY A 142 -5.39 7.70 -19.65
CA GLY A 142 -6.78 7.61 -19.19
C GLY A 142 -6.97 8.31 -17.84
N THR A 143 -6.11 8.03 -16.86
CA THR A 143 -6.21 8.63 -15.53
C THR A 143 -6.01 10.15 -15.56
N LEU A 144 -5.01 10.66 -16.27
CA LEU A 144 -4.75 12.11 -16.31
C LEU A 144 -5.85 12.88 -17.06
N VAL A 145 -6.36 12.35 -18.17
CA VAL A 145 -7.46 12.97 -18.92
C VAL A 145 -8.75 12.94 -18.10
N ALA A 146 -9.03 11.85 -17.38
CA ALA A 146 -10.18 11.76 -16.50
C ALA A 146 -10.10 12.79 -15.36
N ILE A 147 -8.95 12.90 -14.67
CA ILE A 147 -8.73 13.89 -13.61
C ILE A 147 -8.92 15.32 -14.14
N PHE A 148 -8.40 15.61 -15.33
CA PHE A 148 -8.55 16.93 -15.94
C PHE A 148 -10.02 17.28 -16.17
N TRP A 149 -10.79 16.40 -16.82
CA TRP A 149 -12.20 16.65 -17.13
C TRP A 149 -13.10 16.68 -15.89
N THR A 150 -12.85 15.85 -14.87
CA THR A 150 -13.62 15.89 -13.62
C THR A 150 -13.30 17.13 -12.79
N THR A 151 -12.04 17.54 -12.73
CA THR A 151 -11.65 18.79 -12.05
C THR A 151 -12.29 19.99 -12.74
N LEU A 152 -12.25 20.02 -14.07
CA LEU A 152 -12.88 21.08 -14.84
C LEU A 152 -14.40 21.11 -14.62
N SER A 153 -15.08 19.95 -14.60
CA SER A 153 -16.52 19.91 -14.36
C SER A 153 -16.90 20.38 -12.95
N TYR A 154 -16.13 20.02 -11.92
CA TYR A 154 -16.34 20.50 -10.55
C TYR A 154 -16.16 22.01 -10.44
N LEU A 155 -15.12 22.58 -11.07
CA LEU A 155 -14.90 24.02 -11.07
C LEU A 155 -16.03 24.76 -11.78
N ILE A 156 -16.45 24.27 -12.95
CA ILE A 156 -17.53 24.89 -13.72
C ILE A 156 -18.83 24.88 -12.91
N ILE A 157 -19.25 23.72 -12.37
CA ILE A 157 -20.48 23.62 -11.56
C ILE A 157 -20.43 24.57 -10.36
N THR A 158 -19.30 24.66 -9.68
CA THR A 158 -19.13 25.52 -8.50
C THR A 158 -19.32 26.99 -8.87
N VAL A 159 -18.71 27.44 -9.97
CA VAL A 159 -18.85 28.82 -10.44
C VAL A 159 -20.27 29.12 -10.91
N THR A 160 -20.89 28.22 -11.68
CA THR A 160 -22.23 28.44 -12.24
C THR A 160 -23.31 28.43 -11.16
N VAL A 161 -23.27 27.51 -10.19
CA VAL A 161 -24.21 27.56 -9.05
C VAL A 161 -23.95 28.81 -8.20
N GLY A 162 -22.69 29.13 -7.92
CA GLY A 162 -22.30 30.28 -7.12
C GLY A 162 -22.70 31.63 -7.74
N SER A 163 -22.84 31.72 -9.06
CA SER A 163 -23.33 32.93 -9.75
C SER A 163 -24.85 33.02 -9.89
N CYS A 164 -25.56 31.91 -9.70
CA CYS A 164 -26.98 31.81 -10.07
C CYS A 164 -27.94 31.66 -8.89
N VAL A 165 -27.45 31.22 -7.73
CA VAL A 165 -28.29 30.87 -6.58
C VAL A 165 -27.85 31.63 -5.33
N VAL A 166 -28.82 32.21 -4.63
CA VAL A 166 -28.58 32.85 -3.32
C VAL A 166 -28.44 31.81 -2.20
N ARG A 167 -27.80 32.19 -1.10
CA ARG A 167 -27.53 31.26 0.03
C ARG A 167 -28.79 30.78 0.72
N ASP A 168 -29.73 31.69 0.91
CA ASP A 168 -30.95 31.49 1.68
C ASP A 168 -32.16 31.90 0.85
N ALA A 169 -33.17 31.04 0.81
CA ALA A 169 -34.43 31.32 0.17
C ALA A 169 -35.59 30.63 0.93
N SER A 170 -36.72 31.33 0.99
CA SER A 170 -37.94 30.88 1.68
C SER A 170 -38.69 29.80 0.90
N GLY A 171 -38.74 29.92 -0.44
CA GLY A 171 -39.55 29.07 -1.32
C GLY A 171 -41.01 29.51 -1.44
N ASN A 172 -41.45 30.51 -0.68
CA ASN A 172 -42.81 31.01 -0.74
C ASN A 172 -42.97 32.09 -1.83
N VAL A 173 -43.91 31.87 -2.75
CA VAL A 173 -44.15 32.78 -3.88
C VAL A 173 -44.78 34.11 -3.43
N SER A 174 -45.39 34.16 -2.24
CA SER A 174 -45.95 35.39 -1.68
C SER A 174 -44.90 36.41 -1.23
N ASP A 175 -43.62 36.01 -1.16
CA ASP A 175 -42.52 36.86 -0.69
C ASP A 175 -42.04 37.86 -1.77
N ILE A 176 -42.79 37.98 -2.86
CA ILE A 176 -42.53 38.92 -3.96
C ILE A 176 -42.88 40.35 -3.55
N ILE A 177 -41.89 41.24 -3.66
CA ILE A 177 -42.05 42.64 -3.29
C ILE A 177 -42.80 43.37 -4.41
N THR A 178 -44.06 43.71 -4.18
CA THR A 178 -44.95 44.42 -5.12
C THR A 178 -44.97 45.94 -4.88
N GLY A 179 -43.80 46.55 -4.71
CA GLY A 179 -43.65 48.00 -4.50
C GLY A 179 -42.23 48.43 -4.14
N ASN A 180 -41.91 49.72 -4.25
CA ASN A 180 -40.56 50.25 -4.00
C ASN A 180 -40.21 50.40 -2.50
N ILE A 181 -40.82 49.58 -1.64
CA ILE A 181 -40.67 49.64 -0.18
C ILE A 181 -39.57 48.66 0.20
N THR A 182 -38.34 49.16 0.32
CA THR A 182 -37.16 48.38 0.76
C THR A 182 -36.85 48.58 2.25
N GLU A 183 -37.73 49.25 3.00
CA GLU A 183 -37.56 49.44 4.45
C GLU A 183 -37.72 48.11 5.19
N GLY A 184 -36.60 47.54 5.67
CA GLY A 184 -36.57 46.33 6.49
C GLY A 184 -36.20 45.04 5.76
N CYS A 185 -35.88 45.08 4.46
CA CYS A 185 -35.49 43.87 3.72
C CYS A 185 -33.98 43.58 3.85
N VAL A 186 -33.63 42.38 4.31
CA VAL A 186 -32.24 41.95 4.53
C VAL A 186 -31.83 40.93 3.47
N GLY A 187 -30.68 41.18 2.84
CA GLY A 187 -30.05 40.27 1.90
C GLY A 187 -30.21 40.66 0.43
N LEU A 188 -29.58 39.88 -0.43
CA LEU A 188 -29.43 40.21 -1.85
C LEU A 188 -30.72 39.98 -2.67
N GLY A 189 -31.65 39.17 -2.13
CA GLY A 189 -32.97 38.96 -2.73
C GLY A 189 -33.80 40.26 -2.84
N CYS A 190 -33.59 41.22 -1.93
CA CYS A 190 -34.31 42.49 -1.91
C CYS A 190 -34.07 43.32 -3.17
N ASN A 191 -32.82 43.34 -3.64
CA ASN A 191 -32.44 44.01 -4.89
C ASN A 191 -33.05 43.33 -6.13
N MET A 192 -33.49 42.08 -5.99
CA MET A 192 -34.11 41.28 -7.04
C MET A 192 -35.64 41.19 -6.88
N GLY A 193 -36.24 41.94 -5.96
CA GLY A 193 -37.69 41.98 -5.75
C GLY A 193 -38.26 40.87 -4.87
N TRP A 194 -37.43 40.23 -4.03
CA TRP A 194 -37.83 39.15 -3.11
C TRP A 194 -37.44 39.46 -1.66
N ASN A 195 -38.37 39.30 -0.72
CA ASN A 195 -38.12 39.52 0.70
C ASN A 195 -37.93 38.18 1.45
N PHE A 196 -36.68 37.77 1.69
CA PHE A 196 -36.37 36.56 2.46
C PHE A 196 -35.98 36.84 3.92
N THR A 197 -36.31 38.02 4.46
CA THR A 197 -35.84 38.49 5.78
C THR A 197 -36.27 37.58 6.92
N ASP A 198 -37.57 37.24 6.99
CA ASP A 198 -38.14 36.41 8.06
C ASP A 198 -37.41 35.06 8.18
N CYS A 199 -37.07 34.48 7.03
CA CYS A 199 -36.38 33.22 6.87
C CYS A 199 -34.92 33.29 7.33
N ILE A 200 -34.22 34.37 6.96
CA ILE A 200 -32.80 34.60 7.29
C ILE A 200 -32.63 34.87 8.79
N GLU A 201 -33.48 35.71 9.37
CA GLU A 201 -33.40 36.07 10.80
C GLU A 201 -33.76 34.89 11.70
N SER A 202 -34.77 34.10 11.31
CA SER A 202 -35.16 32.90 12.05
C SER A 202 -34.25 31.69 11.80
N GLN A 203 -33.30 31.78 10.86
CA GLN A 203 -32.46 30.67 10.39
C GLN A 203 -33.28 29.42 9.99
N SER A 204 -34.53 29.61 9.55
CA SER A 204 -35.48 28.53 9.24
C SER A 204 -35.66 28.28 7.74
N CYS A 205 -34.69 28.74 6.93
CA CYS A 205 -34.79 28.67 5.48
C CYS A 205 -34.80 27.26 4.92
N LYS A 206 -35.79 26.99 4.06
CA LYS A 206 -36.01 25.69 3.43
C LYS A 206 -35.26 25.50 2.12
N TYR A 207 -34.91 26.60 1.44
CA TYR A 207 -34.27 26.61 0.13
C TYR A 207 -33.03 27.53 0.11
N GLY A 208 -32.37 27.61 -1.05
CA GLY A 208 -31.09 28.27 -1.22
C GLY A 208 -29.90 27.30 -1.15
N LEU A 209 -28.72 27.82 -1.49
CA LEU A 209 -27.48 27.03 -1.62
C LEU A 209 -27.05 26.34 -0.31
N ALA A 210 -27.32 26.96 0.84
CA ALA A 210 -26.89 26.45 2.14
C ALA A 210 -27.84 25.39 2.73
N ASN A 211 -29.14 25.49 2.42
CA ASN A 211 -30.18 24.70 3.11
C ASN A 211 -30.73 23.56 2.24
N ASN A 212 -30.71 23.69 0.91
CA ASN A 212 -31.21 22.64 0.02
C ASN A 212 -30.10 21.93 -0.75
N LEU A 213 -29.90 20.64 -0.45
CA LEU A 213 -28.93 19.78 -1.13
C LEU A 213 -29.33 19.44 -2.57
N GLN A 214 -30.60 19.61 -2.95
CA GLN A 214 -31.12 19.34 -4.29
C GLN A 214 -31.13 20.59 -5.19
N VAL A 215 -30.34 21.62 -4.85
CA VAL A 215 -30.25 22.87 -5.61
C VAL A 215 -29.89 22.66 -7.09
N LEU A 216 -29.04 21.67 -7.38
CA LEU A 216 -28.66 21.32 -8.76
C LEU A 216 -29.86 20.87 -9.60
N GLY A 217 -30.83 20.19 -8.98
CA GLY A 217 -32.09 19.81 -9.61
C GLY A 217 -32.94 21.04 -9.94
N GLN A 218 -33.02 22.02 -9.04
CA GLN A 218 -33.83 23.23 -9.21
C GLN A 218 -33.30 24.13 -10.34
N VAL A 219 -31.98 24.26 -10.43
CA VAL A 219 -31.28 25.02 -11.47
C VAL A 219 -31.39 24.36 -12.85
N SER A 220 -31.53 23.04 -12.90
CA SER A 220 -31.61 22.31 -14.17
C SER A 220 -32.89 22.59 -14.96
N GLY A 221 -32.86 22.29 -16.26
CA GLY A 221 -34.04 22.41 -17.12
C GLY A 221 -35.17 21.48 -16.66
N PHE A 222 -34.83 20.20 -16.53
CA PHE A 222 -35.75 19.17 -16.03
C PHE A 222 -35.22 18.49 -14.75
N PHE A 223 -35.94 18.68 -13.65
CA PHE A 223 -35.55 18.23 -12.31
C PHE A 223 -35.27 16.72 -12.22
N TYR A 224 -36.19 15.89 -12.72
CA TYR A 224 -36.10 14.43 -12.59
C TYR A 224 -34.92 13.80 -13.35
N LEU A 225 -34.41 14.47 -14.38
CA LEU A 225 -33.24 14.01 -15.12
C LEU A 225 -31.94 14.22 -14.33
N ILE A 226 -31.89 15.21 -13.43
CA ILE A 226 -30.79 15.32 -12.45
C ILE A 226 -30.86 14.15 -11.46
N THR A 227 -32.04 13.86 -10.94
CA THR A 227 -32.24 12.71 -10.03
C THR A 227 -31.82 11.40 -10.69
N ALA A 228 -32.19 11.16 -11.96
CA ALA A 228 -31.73 9.99 -12.72
C ALA A 228 -30.20 9.94 -12.88
N GLY A 229 -29.55 11.10 -13.11
CA GLY A 229 -28.09 11.20 -13.16
C GLY A 229 -27.41 10.88 -11.82
N VAL A 230 -28.00 11.33 -10.71
CA VAL A 230 -27.51 11.01 -9.34
C VAL A 230 -27.61 9.51 -9.07
N PHE A 231 -28.70 8.86 -9.47
CA PHE A 231 -28.82 7.40 -9.39
C PHE A 231 -27.76 6.70 -10.26
N ALA A 232 -27.60 7.11 -11.51
CA ALA A 232 -26.60 6.54 -12.42
C ALA A 232 -25.17 6.67 -11.88
N ALA A 233 -24.77 7.85 -11.40
CA ALA A 233 -23.44 8.09 -10.84
C ALA A 233 -23.17 7.27 -9.57
N SER A 234 -24.15 7.22 -8.66
CA SER A 234 -23.99 6.53 -7.39
C SER A 234 -23.99 5.01 -7.54
N LEU A 235 -24.88 4.45 -8.37
CA LEU A 235 -24.91 3.02 -8.68
C LEU A 235 -23.65 2.60 -9.44
N SER A 236 -23.20 3.38 -10.43
CA SER A 236 -21.98 3.08 -11.19
C SER A 236 -20.75 3.04 -10.29
N SER A 237 -20.61 3.99 -9.36
CA SER A 237 -19.47 4.03 -8.44
C SER A 237 -19.51 2.86 -7.44
N ALA A 238 -20.68 2.60 -6.86
CA ALA A 238 -20.86 1.49 -5.92
C ALA A 238 -20.55 0.14 -6.55
N LEU A 239 -21.03 -0.08 -7.77
CA LEU A 239 -20.82 -1.31 -8.53
C LEU A 239 -19.33 -1.50 -8.91
N GLY A 240 -18.65 -0.43 -9.32
CA GLY A 240 -17.21 -0.46 -9.57
C GLY A 240 -16.36 -0.82 -8.34
N PHE A 241 -16.70 -0.30 -7.15
CA PHE A 241 -16.02 -0.67 -5.90
C PHE A 241 -16.37 -2.10 -5.44
N LEU A 242 -17.60 -2.54 -5.66
CA LEU A 242 -18.06 -3.88 -5.32
C LEU A 242 -17.33 -4.97 -6.13
N VAL A 243 -16.93 -4.65 -7.37
CA VAL A 243 -16.15 -5.56 -8.23
C VAL A 243 -14.64 -5.47 -7.97
N SER A 244 -14.10 -4.26 -7.84
CA SER A 244 -12.65 -4.07 -7.69
C SER A 244 -12.10 -4.50 -6.33
N GLY A 245 -12.80 -4.20 -5.23
CA GLY A 245 -12.35 -4.52 -3.87
C GLY A 245 -12.07 -6.01 -3.65
N PRO A 246 -13.04 -6.90 -3.92
CA PRO A 246 -12.87 -8.35 -3.80
C PRO A 246 -11.75 -8.93 -4.66
N LYS A 247 -11.52 -8.38 -5.86
CA LYS A 247 -10.46 -8.85 -6.78
C LYS A 247 -9.07 -8.50 -6.26
N ILE A 248 -8.88 -7.27 -5.76
CA ILE A 248 -7.63 -6.89 -5.10
C ILE A 248 -7.39 -7.79 -3.87
N PHE A 249 -8.43 -8.01 -3.07
CA PHE A 249 -8.34 -8.88 -1.90
C PHE A 249 -8.02 -10.33 -2.27
N GLN A 250 -8.59 -10.85 -3.35
CA GLN A 250 -8.28 -12.19 -3.86
C GLN A 250 -6.81 -12.33 -4.25
N CYS A 251 -6.24 -11.35 -4.96
CA CYS A 251 -4.82 -11.36 -5.33
C CYS A 251 -3.93 -11.36 -4.08
N LEU A 252 -4.23 -10.48 -3.11
CA LEU A 252 -3.52 -10.45 -1.83
C LEU A 252 -3.56 -11.82 -1.10
N CYS A 253 -4.71 -12.49 -1.13
CA CYS A 253 -4.87 -13.80 -0.49
C CYS A 253 -4.12 -14.91 -1.25
N LYS A 254 -3.93 -14.81 -2.57
CA LYS A 254 -3.13 -15.77 -3.36
C LYS A 254 -1.64 -15.68 -3.02
N ASP A 255 -1.16 -14.49 -2.65
CA ASP A 255 0.23 -14.26 -2.27
C ASP A 255 0.60 -14.84 -0.89
N ASN A 256 -0.39 -15.31 -0.11
CA ASN A 256 -0.21 -15.91 1.22
C ASN A 256 0.68 -15.07 2.17
N LEU A 257 0.63 -13.74 2.05
CA LEU A 257 1.40 -12.83 2.90
C LEU A 257 0.97 -12.91 4.36
N TYR A 258 -0.33 -13.08 4.59
CA TYR A 258 -0.90 -13.32 5.91
C TYR A 258 -1.40 -14.77 5.97
N PRO A 259 -0.97 -15.56 6.96
CA PRO A 259 -1.55 -16.88 7.17
C PRO A 259 -3.04 -16.69 7.53
N TYR A 260 -3.87 -17.68 7.20
CA TYR A 260 -5.33 -17.70 7.42
C TYR A 260 -6.23 -16.97 6.40
N ILE A 261 -5.77 -15.93 5.69
CA ILE A 261 -6.63 -15.27 4.67
C ILE A 261 -6.72 -16.04 3.35
N GLY A 262 -5.90 -17.08 3.15
CA GLY A 262 -5.89 -17.91 1.94
C GLY A 262 -7.25 -18.56 1.60
N PHE A 263 -8.16 -18.67 2.58
CA PHE A 263 -9.54 -19.12 2.35
C PHE A 263 -10.30 -18.26 1.31
N PHE A 264 -10.03 -16.95 1.26
CA PHE A 264 -10.66 -16.01 0.33
C PHE A 264 -10.01 -15.97 -1.06
N ALA A 265 -8.87 -16.63 -1.24
CA ALA A 265 -8.16 -16.67 -2.52
C ALA A 265 -8.87 -17.52 -3.59
N LYS A 266 -9.74 -18.46 -3.18
CA LYS A 266 -10.38 -19.43 -4.07
C LYS A 266 -11.34 -18.73 -5.04
N GLY A 267 -11.00 -18.77 -6.33
CA GLY A 267 -11.86 -18.34 -7.43
C GLY A 267 -12.86 -19.42 -7.82
N TYR A 268 -14.02 -19.00 -8.31
CA TYR A 268 -15.10 -19.87 -8.79
C TYR A 268 -15.49 -19.50 -10.23
N GLY A 269 -15.96 -20.49 -11.00
CA GLY A 269 -16.41 -20.30 -12.38
C GLY A 269 -15.25 -20.14 -13.39
N LYS A 270 -15.59 -19.85 -14.65
CA LYS A 270 -14.62 -19.73 -15.75
C LYS A 270 -13.69 -18.51 -15.60
N ASN A 271 -14.15 -17.46 -14.95
CA ASN A 271 -13.43 -16.19 -14.80
C ASN A 271 -12.71 -16.05 -13.45
N ASN A 272 -12.59 -17.13 -12.66
CA ASN A 272 -11.95 -17.13 -11.33
C ASN A 272 -12.51 -16.08 -10.34
N GLU A 273 -13.82 -15.86 -10.35
CA GLU A 273 -14.46 -14.82 -9.53
C GLU A 273 -14.43 -15.18 -8.02
N PRO A 274 -14.01 -14.25 -7.13
CA PRO A 274 -13.85 -14.54 -5.70
C PRO A 274 -15.16 -14.37 -4.90
N ILE A 275 -16.11 -15.31 -5.04
CA ILE A 275 -17.43 -15.27 -4.38
C ILE A 275 -17.34 -15.00 -2.87
N ARG A 276 -16.36 -15.61 -2.19
CA ARG A 276 -16.16 -15.44 -0.75
C ARG A 276 -15.74 -14.02 -0.37
N ALA A 277 -14.92 -13.38 -1.21
CA ALA A 277 -14.49 -12.00 -0.99
C ALA A 277 -15.63 -11.02 -1.32
N TYR A 278 -16.46 -11.30 -2.33
CA TYR A 278 -17.70 -10.54 -2.58
C TYR A 278 -18.64 -10.58 -1.37
N LEU A 279 -18.83 -11.76 -0.76
CA LEU A 279 -19.66 -11.90 0.45
C LEU A 279 -19.07 -11.11 1.63
N LEU A 280 -17.75 -11.16 1.83
CA LEU A 280 -17.09 -10.38 2.88
C LEU A 280 -17.28 -8.87 2.66
N CYS A 281 -17.09 -8.41 1.42
CA CYS A 281 -17.31 -7.01 1.04
C CYS A 281 -18.76 -6.59 1.26
N TYR A 282 -19.73 -7.45 0.92
CA TYR A 282 -21.14 -7.22 1.17
C TYR A 282 -21.46 -7.06 2.67
N VAL A 283 -20.96 -7.96 3.53
CA VAL A 283 -21.18 -7.87 4.99
C VAL A 283 -20.60 -6.58 5.56
N ILE A 284 -19.39 -6.21 5.14
CA ILE A 284 -18.76 -4.94 5.57
C ILE A 284 -19.57 -3.74 5.08
N ALA A 285 -20.02 -3.74 3.83
CA ALA A 285 -20.81 -2.66 3.26
C ALA A 285 -22.18 -2.52 3.97
N VAL A 286 -22.86 -3.62 4.30
CA VAL A 286 -24.10 -3.60 5.10
C VAL A 286 -23.84 -2.98 6.47
N ALA A 287 -22.75 -3.34 7.16
CA ALA A 287 -22.42 -2.76 8.46
C ALA A 287 -22.27 -1.23 8.41
N PHE A 288 -21.66 -0.70 7.35
CA PHE A 288 -21.56 0.76 7.13
C PHE A 288 -22.88 1.41 6.72
N ILE A 289 -23.73 0.73 5.94
CA ILE A 289 -25.06 1.24 5.56
C ILE A 289 -25.95 1.41 6.80
N LEU A 290 -25.81 0.54 7.82
CA LEU A 290 -26.59 0.62 9.06
C LEU A 290 -26.32 1.89 9.88
N ILE A 291 -25.17 2.56 9.72
CA ILE A 291 -24.88 3.84 10.38
C ILE A 291 -25.88 4.92 9.91
N ALA A 292 -26.25 4.90 8.62
CA ALA A 292 -27.23 5.79 8.00
C ALA A 292 -26.93 7.30 8.07
N ASP A 293 -25.67 7.68 8.33
CA ASP A 293 -25.19 9.06 8.20
C ASP A 293 -24.07 9.15 7.18
N LEU A 294 -24.27 10.00 6.18
CA LEU A 294 -23.38 10.14 5.04
C LEU A 294 -22.08 10.89 5.39
N ASN A 295 -22.17 11.89 6.26
CA ASN A 295 -21.06 12.80 6.54
C ASN A 295 -19.97 12.08 7.33
N THR A 296 -20.36 11.30 8.34
CA THR A 296 -19.42 10.45 9.09
C THR A 296 -18.78 9.37 8.22
N ILE A 297 -19.55 8.71 7.36
CA ILE A 297 -19.01 7.70 6.42
C ILE A 297 -18.00 8.34 5.45
N ALA A 298 -18.33 9.52 4.89
CA ALA A 298 -17.47 10.25 3.97
C ALA A 298 -16.12 10.62 4.59
N ALA A 299 -16.12 11.10 5.84
CA ALA A 299 -14.90 11.42 6.58
C ALA A 299 -14.02 10.18 6.81
N LEU A 300 -14.63 9.03 7.15
CA LEU A 300 -13.90 7.78 7.36
C LEU A 300 -13.28 7.24 6.07
N ILE A 301 -14.04 7.23 4.97
CA ILE A 301 -13.56 6.79 3.65
C ILE A 301 -12.37 7.64 3.21
N SER A 302 -12.45 8.96 3.41
CA SER A 302 -11.37 9.89 3.06
C SER A 302 -10.05 9.54 3.71
N ASN A 303 -10.05 9.16 4.98
CA ASN A 303 -8.83 8.75 5.68
C ASN A 303 -8.21 7.48 5.11
N PHE A 304 -9.00 6.43 4.87
CA PHE A 304 -8.47 5.19 4.31
C PHE A 304 -7.87 5.40 2.92
N PHE A 305 -8.51 6.21 2.06
CA PHE A 305 -7.98 6.50 0.73
C PHE A 305 -6.77 7.43 0.77
N LEU A 306 -6.76 8.48 1.60
CA LEU A 306 -5.58 9.32 1.81
C LEU A 306 -4.39 8.50 2.29
N CYS A 307 -4.62 7.55 3.20
CA CYS A 307 -3.59 6.66 3.65
C CYS A 307 -3.05 5.77 2.52
N SER A 308 -3.93 5.22 1.68
CA SER A 308 -3.51 4.42 0.52
C SER A 308 -2.68 5.24 -0.47
N TYR A 309 -3.09 6.49 -0.75
CA TYR A 309 -2.36 7.40 -1.64
C TYR A 309 -1.01 7.81 -1.03
N GLY A 310 -0.98 8.06 0.28
CA GLY A 310 0.25 8.32 1.03
C GLY A 310 1.24 7.16 0.92
N LEU A 311 0.79 5.92 1.14
CA LEU A 311 1.62 4.73 1.05
C LEU A 311 2.11 4.44 -0.36
N ILE A 312 1.28 4.60 -1.39
CA ILE A 312 1.67 4.43 -2.80
C ILE A 312 2.77 5.44 -3.15
N ASN A 313 2.52 6.73 -2.85
CA ASN A 313 3.46 7.80 -3.12
C ASN A 313 4.80 7.62 -2.38
N PHE A 314 4.73 7.23 -1.09
CA PHE A 314 5.93 6.93 -0.30
C PHE A 314 6.69 5.71 -0.85
N SER A 315 5.99 4.66 -1.27
CA SER A 315 6.60 3.46 -1.86
C SER A 315 7.34 3.78 -3.16
N CYS A 316 6.74 4.60 -4.03
CA CYS A 316 7.40 5.07 -5.26
C CYS A 316 8.64 5.94 -4.96
N PHE A 317 8.56 6.82 -3.95
CA PHE A 317 9.72 7.60 -3.50
C PHE A 317 10.83 6.70 -2.96
N HIS A 318 10.49 5.76 -2.07
CA HIS A 318 11.44 4.83 -1.46
C HIS A 318 12.10 3.89 -2.49
N ALA A 319 11.35 3.38 -3.46
CA ALA A 319 11.91 2.56 -4.53
C ALA A 319 12.89 3.36 -5.43
N SER A 320 12.59 4.63 -5.69
CA SER A 320 13.46 5.53 -6.46
C SER A 320 14.75 5.90 -5.72
N ILE A 321 14.71 6.12 -4.40
CA ILE A 321 15.92 6.50 -3.65
C ILE A 321 16.84 5.29 -3.40
N THR A 322 16.26 4.09 -3.23
CA THR A 322 17.03 2.85 -3.01
C THR A 322 17.59 2.24 -4.30
N ASN A 323 17.28 2.82 -5.47
CA ASN A 323 17.64 2.29 -6.79
C ASN A 323 17.28 0.80 -6.91
N SER A 324 16.04 0.46 -6.57
CA SER A 324 15.55 -0.92 -6.64
C SER A 324 15.65 -1.46 -8.08
N PRO A 325 16.25 -2.65 -8.36
CA PRO A 325 16.52 -3.13 -9.72
C PRO A 325 15.31 -3.19 -10.65
N GLY A 326 14.15 -3.55 -10.10
CA GLY A 326 12.88 -3.62 -10.83
C GLY A 326 12.17 -2.27 -10.99
N TRP A 327 12.65 -1.20 -10.37
CA TRP A 327 12.05 0.11 -10.43
C TRP A 327 12.69 0.96 -11.52
N ARG A 328 12.05 1.02 -12.69
CA ARG A 328 12.48 1.81 -13.87
C ARG A 328 11.29 2.58 -14.45
N PRO A 329 10.83 3.65 -13.78
CA PRO A 329 9.68 4.42 -14.25
C PRO A 329 9.98 5.02 -15.63
N SER A 330 9.21 4.63 -16.64
CA SER A 330 9.32 5.13 -18.02
C SER A 330 8.52 6.40 -18.27
N PHE A 331 7.68 6.80 -17.30
CA PHE A 331 6.82 7.98 -17.43
C PHE A 331 7.62 9.28 -17.35
N HIS A 332 7.55 10.09 -18.41
CA HIS A 332 8.40 11.28 -18.58
C HIS A 332 8.26 12.32 -17.46
N TYR A 333 7.04 12.56 -16.96
CA TYR A 333 6.78 13.56 -15.91
C TYR A 333 6.93 13.01 -14.49
N TYR A 334 7.41 11.78 -14.33
CA TYR A 334 7.65 11.22 -13.02
C TYR A 334 8.87 11.88 -12.36
N SER A 335 8.70 12.32 -11.10
CA SER A 335 9.80 12.79 -10.25
C SER A 335 9.65 12.23 -8.85
N LYS A 336 10.76 11.75 -8.26
CA LYS A 336 10.78 11.22 -6.89
C LYS A 336 10.33 12.27 -5.85
N TRP A 337 10.62 13.54 -6.09
CA TRP A 337 10.24 14.62 -5.18
C TRP A 337 8.75 14.92 -5.21
N THR A 338 8.11 14.81 -6.37
CA THR A 338 6.65 14.92 -6.51
C THR A 338 5.96 13.79 -5.74
N ALA A 339 6.51 12.57 -5.78
CA ALA A 339 5.99 11.45 -4.99
C ALA A 339 6.14 11.71 -3.47
N LEU A 340 7.29 12.23 -3.01
CA LEU A 340 7.45 12.59 -1.59
C LEU A 340 6.45 13.67 -1.17
N PHE A 341 6.29 14.72 -1.99
CA PHE A 341 5.31 15.77 -1.74
C PHE A 341 3.89 15.22 -1.61
N GLY A 342 3.49 14.32 -2.54
CA GLY A 342 2.21 13.62 -2.50
C GLY A 342 2.02 12.77 -1.24
N ALA A 343 3.07 12.12 -0.74
CA ALA A 343 3.02 11.35 0.49
C ALA A 343 2.81 12.26 1.73
N VAL A 344 3.59 13.33 1.83
CA VAL A 344 3.53 14.28 2.96
C VAL A 344 2.17 14.97 3.01
N ILE A 345 1.68 15.49 1.88
CA ILE A 345 0.37 16.18 1.85
C ILE A 345 -0.77 15.23 2.22
N SER A 346 -0.71 13.96 1.80
CA SER A 346 -1.74 12.97 2.13
C SER A 346 -1.79 12.69 3.64
N ILE A 347 -0.63 12.57 4.29
CA ILE A 347 -0.54 12.37 5.75
C ILE A 347 -1.03 13.60 6.51
N VAL A 348 -0.62 14.80 6.08
CA VAL A 348 -1.05 16.06 6.70
C VAL A 348 -2.58 16.21 6.61
N LEU A 349 -3.16 15.99 5.42
CA LEU A 349 -4.61 16.05 5.24
C LEU A 349 -5.36 15.02 6.08
N MET A 350 -4.81 13.83 6.26
CA MET A 350 -5.43 12.78 7.10
C MET A 350 -5.56 13.23 8.57
N PHE A 351 -4.53 13.88 9.13
CA PHE A 351 -4.60 14.43 10.49
C PHE A 351 -5.53 15.66 10.59
N LEU A 352 -5.57 16.49 9.54
CA LEU A 352 -6.43 17.67 9.51
C LEU A 352 -7.92 17.32 9.37
N PHE A 353 -8.26 16.21 8.71
CA PHE A 353 -9.63 15.73 8.59
C PHE A 353 -10.13 15.15 9.91
N THR A 354 -9.52 14.07 10.38
CA THR A 354 -9.89 13.41 11.65
C THR A 354 -8.68 12.73 12.29
N TRP A 355 -8.04 13.44 13.21
CA TRP A 355 -6.79 13.00 13.86
C TRP A 355 -6.88 11.64 14.56
N TRP A 356 -8.00 11.33 15.23
CA TRP A 356 -8.15 10.07 15.98
C TRP A 356 -8.25 8.87 15.02
N ALA A 357 -8.98 9.03 13.92
CA ALA A 357 -9.09 8.00 12.90
C ALA A 357 -7.77 7.84 12.14
N ALA A 358 -7.02 8.93 11.93
CA ALA A 358 -5.65 8.88 11.38
C ALA A 358 -4.71 8.02 12.25
N LEU A 359 -4.71 8.24 13.58
CA LEU A 359 -3.92 7.42 14.51
C LEU A 359 -4.30 5.94 14.44
N PHE A 360 -5.61 5.65 14.43
CA PHE A 360 -6.11 4.28 14.29
C PHE A 360 -5.62 3.61 13.00
N THR A 361 -5.69 4.30 11.86
CA THR A 361 -5.19 3.78 10.58
C THR A 361 -3.68 3.52 10.60
N PHE A 362 -2.89 4.41 11.20
CA PHE A 362 -1.45 4.20 11.34
C PHE A 362 -1.12 3.00 12.23
N CYS A 363 -1.82 2.83 13.35
CA CYS A 363 -1.65 1.67 14.22
C CYS A 363 -1.87 0.36 13.47
N ILE A 364 -2.93 0.27 12.65
CA ILE A 364 -3.20 -0.91 11.81
C ILE A 364 -2.05 -1.15 10.82
N ILE A 365 -1.56 -0.10 10.15
CA ILE A 365 -0.50 -0.24 9.14
C ILE A 365 0.82 -0.65 9.75
N PHE A 366 1.22 -0.05 10.87
CA PHE A 366 2.44 -0.46 11.58
C PHE A 366 2.35 -1.90 12.07
N PHE A 367 1.18 -2.33 12.55
CA PHE A 367 0.94 -3.72 12.92
C PHE A 367 1.07 -4.66 11.72
N LEU A 368 0.39 -4.38 10.60
CA LEU A 368 0.45 -5.19 9.39
C LEU A 368 1.88 -5.24 8.79
N PHE A 369 2.57 -4.11 8.75
CA PHE A 369 3.95 -4.03 8.26
C PHE A 369 4.93 -4.77 9.17
N GLY A 370 4.81 -4.60 10.49
CA GLY A 370 5.59 -5.33 11.48
C GLY A 370 5.40 -6.83 11.38
N TYR A 371 4.15 -7.27 11.18
CA TYR A 371 3.79 -8.68 11.00
C TYR A 371 4.48 -9.31 9.77
N VAL A 372 4.42 -8.63 8.61
CA VAL A 372 5.06 -9.12 7.37
C VAL A 372 6.58 -9.18 7.53
N ASN A 373 7.19 -8.19 8.18
CA ASN A 373 8.62 -8.17 8.43
C ASN A 373 9.10 -9.26 9.40
N TYR A 374 8.27 -9.63 10.37
CA TYR A 374 8.58 -10.71 11.31
C TYR A 374 8.52 -12.08 10.64
N ASN A 375 7.46 -12.37 9.88
CA ASN A 375 7.27 -13.68 9.26
C ASN A 375 8.16 -13.94 8.04
N LYS A 376 8.66 -12.90 7.37
CA LYS A 376 9.50 -12.99 6.16
C LYS A 376 9.01 -14.06 5.16
N PRO A 377 7.76 -13.98 4.67
CA PRO A 377 7.20 -15.00 3.79
C PRO A 377 8.06 -15.13 2.52
N LYS A 378 8.24 -16.36 2.03
CA LYS A 378 8.96 -16.64 0.78
C LYS A 378 8.07 -16.21 -0.38
N VAL A 379 8.33 -15.02 -0.90
CA VAL A 379 7.59 -14.44 -2.02
C VAL A 379 8.48 -14.31 -3.26
N ASN A 380 7.89 -14.52 -4.44
CA ASN A 380 8.62 -14.55 -5.73
C ASN A 380 9.00 -13.16 -6.29
N TRP A 381 8.68 -12.09 -5.55
CA TRP A 381 8.92 -10.71 -5.91
C TRP A 381 9.85 -10.11 -4.87
N GLY A 382 11.02 -9.64 -5.33
CA GLY A 382 12.03 -9.08 -4.44
C GLY A 382 11.55 -7.80 -3.75
N SER A 383 11.98 -7.57 -2.51
CA SER A 383 11.62 -6.35 -1.79
C SER A 383 12.56 -5.19 -2.10
N SER A 384 12.06 -3.95 -2.07
CA SER A 384 12.90 -2.75 -2.19
C SER A 384 13.95 -2.65 -1.08
N VAL A 385 13.67 -3.24 0.08
CA VAL A 385 14.60 -3.35 1.20
C VAL A 385 15.76 -4.29 0.87
N GLN A 386 15.48 -5.47 0.29
CA GLN A 386 16.52 -6.41 -0.16
C GLN A 386 17.41 -5.78 -1.24
N ALA A 387 16.79 -5.08 -2.20
CA ALA A 387 17.51 -4.32 -3.21
C ALA A 387 18.44 -3.26 -2.61
N GLY A 388 17.94 -2.49 -1.62
CA GLY A 388 18.73 -1.52 -0.88
C GLY A 388 19.92 -2.17 -0.16
N THR A 389 19.73 -3.31 0.50
CA THR A 389 20.83 -4.03 1.17
C THR A 389 21.93 -4.47 0.21
N TYR A 390 21.58 -4.94 -0.99
CA TYR A 390 22.55 -5.33 -2.01
C TYR A 390 23.35 -4.11 -2.52
N ASN A 391 22.65 -3.04 -2.90
CA ASN A 391 23.30 -1.80 -3.36
C ASN A 391 24.23 -1.22 -2.30
N MET A 392 23.82 -1.26 -1.04
CA MET A 392 24.62 -0.81 0.09
C MET A 392 25.86 -1.69 0.29
N ALA A 393 25.70 -3.03 0.25
CA ALA A 393 26.82 -3.96 0.35
C ALA A 393 27.84 -3.77 -0.79
N LEU A 394 27.38 -3.58 -2.02
CA LEU A 394 28.25 -3.32 -3.17
C LEU A 394 28.97 -1.98 -3.05
N SER A 395 28.24 -0.90 -2.74
CA SER A 395 28.81 0.44 -2.60
C SER A 395 29.86 0.51 -1.49
N TYR A 396 29.61 -0.14 -0.34
CA TYR A 396 30.60 -0.23 0.73
C TYR A 396 31.80 -1.10 0.36
N SER A 397 31.60 -2.22 -0.35
CA SER A 397 32.71 -3.07 -0.81
C SER A 397 33.63 -2.35 -1.80
N VAL A 398 33.05 -1.56 -2.72
CA VAL A 398 33.82 -0.71 -3.64
C VAL A 398 34.53 0.41 -2.89
N SER A 399 33.85 1.08 -1.96
CA SER A 399 34.45 2.15 -1.14
C SER A 399 35.63 1.65 -0.31
N LEU A 400 35.57 0.40 0.19
CA LEU A 400 36.67 -0.23 0.92
C LEU A 400 37.93 -0.39 0.05
N SER A 401 37.79 -0.50 -1.28
CA SER A 401 38.93 -0.63 -2.19
C SER A 401 39.76 0.66 -2.29
N GLY A 402 39.19 1.81 -1.93
CA GLY A 402 39.89 3.10 -1.89
C GLY A 402 40.61 3.41 -0.57
N VAL A 403 40.54 2.54 0.43
CA VAL A 403 41.17 2.76 1.75
C VAL A 403 42.57 2.16 1.77
N ASP A 404 43.59 2.91 2.20
CA ASP A 404 44.96 2.42 2.30
C ASP A 404 45.15 1.37 3.42
N ASP A 405 46.06 0.42 3.20
CA ASP A 405 46.38 -0.61 4.19
C ASP A 405 47.29 -0.04 5.28
N HIS A 406 46.91 -0.24 6.56
CA HIS A 406 47.70 0.19 7.71
C HIS A 406 47.82 -0.96 8.72
N VAL A 407 49.03 -1.17 9.27
CA VAL A 407 49.34 -2.30 10.17
C VAL A 407 48.39 -2.38 11.38
N LYS A 408 48.00 -1.23 11.94
CA LYS A 408 47.04 -1.14 13.07
C LYS A 408 45.61 -1.59 12.72
N ASN A 409 45.26 -1.59 11.43
CA ASN A 409 43.94 -2.02 10.95
C ASN A 409 43.97 -3.44 10.39
N PHE A 410 45.07 -4.18 10.59
CA PHE A 410 45.16 -5.57 10.18
C PHE A 410 44.06 -6.39 10.87
N ARG A 411 43.35 -7.18 10.07
CA ARG A 411 42.34 -8.14 10.54
C ARG A 411 42.65 -9.48 9.90
N PRO A 412 42.64 -10.59 10.65
CA PRO A 412 42.82 -11.92 10.06
C PRO A 412 41.57 -12.28 9.26
N GLN A 413 41.69 -12.27 7.93
CA GLN A 413 40.64 -12.68 6.99
C GLN A 413 40.92 -14.14 6.64
N CYS A 414 40.14 -15.06 7.20
CA CYS A 414 40.48 -16.47 7.19
C CYS A 414 39.75 -17.24 6.08
N LEU A 415 40.51 -17.95 5.25
CA LEU A 415 40.01 -19.05 4.44
C LEU A 415 40.24 -20.35 5.22
N VAL A 416 39.16 -21.01 5.61
CA VAL A 416 39.18 -22.22 6.42
C VAL A 416 38.84 -23.41 5.53
N LEU A 417 39.78 -24.34 5.33
CA LEU A 417 39.53 -25.56 4.57
C LEU A 417 38.83 -26.59 5.46
N THR A 418 37.54 -26.38 5.65
CA THR A 418 36.68 -27.21 6.50
C THR A 418 36.25 -28.50 5.79
N GLY A 419 36.32 -28.54 4.47
CA GLY A 419 35.43 -29.43 3.73
C GLY A 419 33.98 -29.03 3.99
N PRO A 420 33.03 -29.97 4.03
CA PRO A 420 31.70 -29.73 4.59
C PRO A 420 31.80 -29.23 6.04
N PRO A 421 31.29 -28.02 6.38
CA PRO A 421 31.43 -27.42 7.71
C PRO A 421 30.93 -28.29 8.87
N ASN A 422 29.97 -29.18 8.61
CA ASN A 422 29.41 -30.13 9.56
C ASN A 422 30.38 -31.26 9.94
N GLN A 423 31.33 -31.60 9.08
CA GLN A 423 32.31 -32.68 9.33
C GLN A 423 33.48 -32.20 10.20
N ARG A 424 33.77 -30.89 10.21
CA ARG A 424 34.85 -30.29 11.02
C ARG A 424 34.36 -29.11 11.86
N PRO A 425 33.36 -29.30 12.75
CA PRO A 425 32.77 -28.20 13.52
C PRO A 425 33.78 -27.53 14.46
N ALA A 426 34.72 -28.29 15.04
CA ALA A 426 35.74 -27.73 15.94
C ALA A 426 36.65 -26.70 15.23
N LEU A 427 36.96 -26.92 13.95
CA LEU A 427 37.75 -25.99 13.15
C LEU A 427 36.96 -24.69 12.88
N VAL A 428 35.67 -24.83 12.56
CA VAL A 428 34.75 -23.71 12.35
C VAL A 428 34.61 -22.88 13.64
N ASP A 429 34.35 -23.53 14.78
CA ASP A 429 34.14 -22.87 16.06
C ASP A 429 35.43 -22.19 16.57
N PHE A 430 36.59 -22.82 16.37
CA PHE A 430 37.89 -22.22 16.72
C PHE A 430 38.16 -20.94 15.92
N VAL A 431 37.95 -20.96 14.60
CA VAL A 431 38.14 -19.76 13.76
C VAL A 431 37.05 -18.70 14.03
N GLY A 432 35.82 -19.13 14.27
CA GLY A 432 34.73 -18.27 14.69
C GLY A 432 35.06 -17.48 15.97
N SER A 433 35.74 -18.12 16.92
CA SER A 433 36.07 -17.55 18.23
C SER A 433 37.02 -16.35 18.18
N PHE A 434 37.95 -16.30 17.21
CA PHE A 434 38.87 -15.15 17.07
C PHE A 434 38.47 -14.18 15.97
N THR A 435 37.68 -14.61 14.98
CA THR A 435 37.10 -13.70 13.98
C THR A 435 35.93 -12.88 14.54
N LYS A 436 35.21 -13.40 15.56
CA LYS A 436 34.16 -12.74 16.36
C LYS A 436 33.17 -11.88 15.55
N HIS A 437 32.81 -12.30 14.34
CA HIS A 437 31.94 -11.56 13.41
C HIS A 437 32.49 -10.22 12.88
N ILE A 438 33.73 -9.89 13.21
CA ILE A 438 34.36 -8.63 12.83
C ILE A 438 35.25 -8.84 11.59
N SER A 439 35.87 -10.01 11.48
CA SER A 439 36.71 -10.37 10.34
C SER A 439 35.99 -11.29 9.36
N LEU A 440 36.46 -11.26 8.10
CA LEU A 440 35.98 -12.17 7.06
C LEU A 440 36.38 -13.61 7.38
N MET A 441 35.42 -14.51 7.32
CA MET A 441 35.62 -15.96 7.38
C MET A 441 34.96 -16.58 6.15
N ILE A 442 35.72 -17.41 5.43
CA ILE A 442 35.25 -18.19 4.29
C ILE A 442 35.53 -19.66 4.59
N CYS A 443 34.49 -20.48 4.66
CA CYS A 443 34.61 -21.93 4.71
C CYS A 443 34.73 -22.47 3.28
N GLY A 444 35.92 -22.92 2.92
CA GLY A 444 36.20 -23.57 1.64
C GLY A 444 35.96 -25.08 1.74
N ASP A 445 35.15 -25.60 0.82
CA ASP A 445 35.00 -27.04 0.59
C ASP A 445 35.60 -27.39 -0.77
N ILE A 446 36.55 -28.32 -0.80
CA ILE A 446 37.19 -28.76 -2.04
C ILE A 446 36.65 -30.14 -2.34
N VAL A 447 35.72 -30.18 -3.31
CA VAL A 447 35.05 -31.40 -3.75
C VAL A 447 35.86 -31.98 -4.90
N MET A 448 36.27 -33.25 -4.77
CA MET A 448 37.00 -33.93 -5.83
C MET A 448 36.07 -34.17 -7.03
N GLU A 449 36.59 -34.08 -8.25
CA GLU A 449 35.76 -34.17 -9.46
C GLU A 449 35.00 -35.51 -9.58
N GLN A 450 35.55 -36.58 -9.00
CA GLN A 450 34.92 -37.90 -8.94
C GLN A 450 33.63 -37.92 -8.09
N ASP A 451 33.53 -37.03 -7.10
CA ASP A 451 32.38 -36.94 -6.16
C ASP A 451 31.31 -35.93 -6.62
N ARG A 452 31.55 -35.23 -7.74
CA ARG A 452 30.70 -34.15 -8.25
C ARG A 452 29.27 -34.59 -8.57
N GLN A 453 29.08 -35.83 -9.02
CA GLN A 453 27.76 -36.34 -9.41
C GLN A 453 26.82 -36.59 -8.20
N ALA A 454 27.35 -36.61 -6.98
CA ALA A 454 26.60 -36.95 -5.77
C ALA A 454 26.05 -35.74 -4.98
N GLN A 455 26.46 -34.50 -5.29
CA GLN A 455 26.04 -33.32 -4.51
C GLN A 455 24.93 -32.53 -5.20
N PRO A 456 23.69 -32.52 -4.65
CA PRO A 456 22.65 -31.61 -5.10
C PRO A 456 22.98 -30.16 -4.72
N GLN A 457 22.53 -29.21 -5.53
CA GLN A 457 22.71 -27.77 -5.29
C GLN A 457 22.12 -27.32 -3.93
N ASP A 458 21.09 -28.04 -3.46
CA ASP A 458 20.42 -27.86 -2.16
C ASP A 458 21.34 -28.07 -0.93
N THR A 459 22.46 -28.79 -1.08
CA THR A 459 23.41 -29.05 0.02
C THR A 459 24.08 -27.76 0.51
N THR A 460 24.33 -26.81 -0.41
CA THR A 460 24.94 -25.51 -0.11
C THR A 460 24.05 -24.68 0.83
N ASP A 461 22.76 -24.58 0.50
CA ASP A 461 21.78 -23.85 1.29
C ASP A 461 21.61 -24.45 2.69
N TRP A 462 21.65 -25.78 2.78
CA TRP A 462 21.61 -26.48 4.06
C TRP A 462 22.84 -26.19 4.93
N LEU A 463 24.05 -26.24 4.36
CA LEU A 463 25.30 -25.93 5.08
C LEU A 463 25.38 -24.46 5.54
N VAL A 464 24.90 -23.53 4.71
CA VAL A 464 24.79 -22.11 5.11
C VAL A 464 23.78 -21.95 6.25
N LYS A 465 22.64 -22.66 6.23
CA LYS A 465 21.69 -22.67 7.36
C LYS A 465 22.33 -23.27 8.61
N TRP A 466 23.14 -24.31 8.49
CA TRP A 466 23.85 -24.93 9.60
C TRP A 466 24.83 -23.93 10.25
N LEU A 467 25.62 -23.20 9.46
CA LEU A 467 26.51 -22.13 9.95
C LEU A 467 25.74 -21.03 10.66
N ASN A 468 24.63 -20.56 10.06
CA ASN A 468 23.78 -19.53 10.64
C ASN A 468 23.13 -19.98 11.96
N LYS A 469 22.71 -21.24 12.07
CA LYS A 469 22.11 -21.81 13.29
C LYS A 469 23.12 -21.89 14.44
N ARG A 470 24.41 -22.11 14.13
CA ARG A 470 25.52 -22.04 15.10
C ARG A 470 26.00 -20.61 15.39
N LYS A 471 25.31 -19.59 14.86
CA LYS A 471 25.68 -18.18 14.95
C LYS A 471 27.06 -17.85 14.33
N VAL A 472 27.63 -18.68 13.46
CA VAL A 472 28.92 -18.42 12.81
C VAL A 472 28.69 -17.63 11.51
N ARG A 473 29.09 -16.35 11.49
CA ARG A 473 29.05 -15.51 10.28
C ARG A 473 30.21 -15.85 9.34
N SER A 474 29.99 -16.81 8.45
CA SER A 474 30.95 -17.24 7.43
C SER A 474 30.29 -17.39 6.08
N PHE A 475 31.04 -17.14 5.00
CA PHE A 475 30.63 -17.52 3.65
C PHE A 475 31.04 -18.97 3.37
N TYR A 476 30.17 -19.72 2.72
CA TYR A 476 30.48 -21.09 2.28
C TYR A 476 30.79 -21.09 0.79
N THR A 477 31.90 -21.69 0.38
CA THR A 477 32.32 -21.74 -1.03
C THR A 477 32.78 -23.15 -1.39
N PRO A 478 31.89 -23.96 -2.00
CA PRO A 478 32.29 -25.24 -2.58
C PRO A 478 33.05 -24.99 -3.90
N PHE A 479 34.17 -25.68 -4.08
CA PHE A 479 35.02 -25.60 -5.26
C PHE A 479 35.41 -27.00 -5.73
N THR A 480 35.29 -27.26 -7.03
CA THR A 480 35.66 -28.56 -7.59
C THR A 480 37.08 -28.52 -8.11
N ALA A 481 37.91 -29.49 -7.73
CA ALA A 481 39.29 -29.62 -8.19
C ALA A 481 39.74 -31.08 -8.24
N ASP A 482 40.83 -31.34 -8.98
CA ASP A 482 41.44 -32.68 -9.06
C ASP A 482 42.21 -33.07 -7.78
N SER A 483 42.72 -32.06 -7.07
CA SER A 483 43.49 -32.27 -5.85
C SER A 483 43.27 -31.15 -4.83
N LEU A 484 43.57 -31.45 -3.56
CA LEU A 484 43.45 -30.50 -2.46
C LEU A 484 44.33 -29.27 -2.72
N ARG A 485 45.54 -29.49 -3.24
CA ARG A 485 46.51 -28.43 -3.54
C ARG A 485 45.97 -27.47 -4.60
N VAL A 486 45.49 -28.00 -5.72
CA VAL A 486 44.97 -27.20 -6.84
C VAL A 486 43.73 -26.41 -6.40
N GLY A 487 42.81 -27.06 -5.68
CA GLY A 487 41.62 -26.40 -5.14
C GLY A 487 41.95 -25.29 -4.15
N ALA A 488 42.86 -25.54 -3.21
CA ALA A 488 43.29 -24.57 -2.22
C ALA A 488 43.97 -23.36 -2.87
N ARG A 489 44.81 -23.58 -3.89
CA ARG A 489 45.46 -22.52 -4.66
C ARG A 489 44.45 -21.64 -5.38
N HIS A 490 43.43 -22.22 -6.02
CA HIS A 490 42.38 -21.46 -6.67
C HIS A 490 41.55 -20.65 -5.68
N LEU A 491 41.16 -21.25 -4.55
CA LEU A 491 40.42 -20.54 -3.50
C LEU A 491 41.23 -19.38 -2.92
N LEU A 492 42.53 -19.56 -2.65
CA LEU A 492 43.39 -18.50 -2.14
C LEU A 492 43.55 -17.32 -3.09
N GLN A 493 43.48 -17.55 -4.40
CA GLN A 493 43.68 -16.51 -5.40
C GLN A 493 42.37 -15.83 -5.83
N ALA A 494 41.26 -16.58 -5.88
CA ALA A 494 40.00 -16.13 -6.46
C ALA A 494 38.88 -15.86 -5.44
N SER A 495 39.03 -16.26 -4.17
CA SER A 495 37.98 -16.01 -3.17
C SER A 495 37.98 -14.56 -2.67
N GLY A 496 36.78 -14.02 -2.48
CA GLY A 496 36.55 -12.68 -1.98
C GLY A 496 36.18 -11.64 -3.05
N LEU A 497 36.00 -10.39 -2.61
CA LEU A 497 35.63 -9.25 -3.46
C LEU A 497 36.42 -7.99 -3.06
N GLY A 498 37.25 -7.47 -3.97
CA GLY A 498 38.09 -6.29 -3.69
C GLY A 498 39.04 -6.51 -2.51
N LYS A 499 38.94 -5.68 -1.47
CA LYS A 499 39.71 -5.85 -0.21
C LYS A 499 39.10 -6.86 0.78
N LEU A 500 37.91 -7.38 0.51
CA LEU A 500 37.31 -8.48 1.27
C LEU A 500 37.77 -9.82 0.70
N LYS A 501 39.06 -10.14 0.83
CA LYS A 501 39.67 -11.40 0.38
C LYS A 501 40.38 -12.08 1.55
N PRO A 502 40.61 -13.40 1.56
CA PRO A 502 41.36 -14.01 2.64
C PRO A 502 42.82 -13.53 2.63
N ASN A 503 43.42 -13.48 3.82
CA ASN A 503 44.85 -13.23 4.03
C ASN A 503 45.53 -14.31 4.89
N THR A 504 44.75 -15.24 5.45
CA THR A 504 45.22 -16.33 6.30
C THR A 504 44.54 -17.63 5.89
N LEU A 505 45.30 -18.67 5.58
CA LEU A 505 44.80 -20.03 5.39
C LEU A 505 44.76 -20.77 6.73
N VAL A 506 43.63 -21.41 7.02
CA VAL A 506 43.46 -22.26 8.20
C VAL A 506 43.20 -23.70 7.76
N LEU A 507 44.05 -24.62 8.22
CA LEU A 507 44.00 -26.04 7.92
C LEU A 507 43.80 -26.88 9.19
N GLY A 508 43.14 -28.02 9.05
CA GLY A 508 43.23 -29.08 10.05
C GLY A 508 44.55 -29.85 9.91
N PHE A 509 45.10 -30.30 11.03
CA PHE A 509 46.24 -31.21 11.03
C PHE A 509 45.83 -32.60 10.53
N LYS A 510 46.52 -33.11 9.50
CA LYS A 510 46.27 -34.45 8.94
C LYS A 510 46.83 -35.53 9.89
N ALA A 511 46.00 -36.03 10.80
CA ALA A 511 46.41 -37.01 11.81
C ALA A 511 46.74 -38.40 11.22
N ASN A 512 46.01 -38.82 10.18
CA ASN A 512 46.16 -40.10 9.49
C ASN A 512 47.28 -40.11 8.42
N TRP A 513 48.33 -39.29 8.60
CA TRP A 513 49.41 -39.16 7.61
C TRP A 513 50.20 -40.46 7.41
N ARG A 514 50.19 -41.40 8.35
CA ARG A 514 50.89 -42.70 8.21
C ARG A 514 50.13 -43.69 7.33
N ASP A 515 48.81 -43.60 7.32
CA ASP A 515 47.92 -44.54 6.62
C ASP A 515 47.42 -43.97 5.27
N SER A 516 47.66 -42.67 5.03
CA SER A 516 47.26 -41.97 3.81
C SER A 516 48.18 -42.30 2.63
N SER A 517 47.66 -42.15 1.41
CA SER A 517 48.49 -42.25 0.19
C SER A 517 49.61 -41.19 0.20
N PRO A 518 50.80 -41.51 -0.36
CA PRO A 518 51.91 -40.56 -0.46
C PRO A 518 51.52 -39.27 -1.19
N GLU A 519 50.70 -39.38 -2.24
CA GLU A 519 50.20 -38.24 -3.03
C GLU A 519 49.39 -37.25 -2.17
N SER A 520 48.53 -37.74 -1.26
CA SER A 520 47.73 -36.88 -0.38
C SER A 520 48.58 -36.12 0.64
N ILE A 521 49.70 -36.70 1.08
CA ILE A 521 50.64 -36.05 2.00
C ILE A 521 51.43 -34.99 1.25
N GLU A 522 51.90 -35.31 0.03
CA GLU A 522 52.57 -34.38 -0.85
C GLU A 522 51.68 -33.17 -1.17
N ASP A 523 50.39 -33.39 -1.47
CA ASP A 523 49.41 -32.31 -1.66
C ASP A 523 49.25 -31.42 -0.42
N TYR A 524 49.17 -32.02 0.77
CA TYR A 524 49.02 -31.26 2.02
C TYR A 524 50.24 -30.38 2.31
N ILE A 525 51.45 -30.94 2.16
CA ILE A 525 52.70 -30.21 2.35
C ILE A 525 52.89 -29.14 1.27
N ASN A 526 52.58 -29.45 0.03
CA ASN A 526 52.66 -28.49 -1.06
C ASN A 526 51.64 -27.36 -0.91
N THR A 527 50.46 -27.61 -0.33
CA THR A 527 49.50 -26.56 0.01
C THR A 527 50.09 -25.58 1.03
N ILE A 528 50.86 -26.08 2.00
CA ILE A 528 51.57 -25.24 2.97
C ILE A 528 52.62 -24.36 2.27
N TYR A 529 53.43 -24.93 1.37
CA TYR A 529 54.41 -24.16 0.60
C TYR A 529 53.75 -23.11 -0.29
N ASP A 530 52.71 -23.49 -1.06
CA ASP A 530 51.97 -22.57 -1.93
C ASP A 530 51.33 -21.40 -1.14
N THR A 531 50.98 -21.63 0.14
CA THR A 531 50.47 -20.58 1.05
C THR A 531 51.54 -19.55 1.39
N PHE A 532 52.74 -20.02 1.75
CA PHE A 532 53.86 -19.13 2.06
C PHE A 532 54.35 -18.39 0.82
N ASP A 533 54.39 -19.06 -0.34
CA ASP A 533 54.75 -18.43 -1.62
C ASP A 533 53.78 -17.31 -2.02
N SER A 534 52.52 -17.43 -1.60
CA SER A 534 51.48 -16.42 -1.82
C SER A 534 51.45 -15.31 -0.75
N ASN A 535 52.41 -15.29 0.19
CA ASN A 535 52.49 -14.36 1.33
C ASN A 535 51.24 -14.37 2.23
N TYR A 536 50.59 -15.52 2.39
CA TYR A 536 49.47 -15.68 3.29
C TYR A 536 49.93 -16.18 4.67
N GLY A 537 49.18 -15.79 5.71
CA GLY A 537 49.33 -16.40 7.04
C GLY A 537 48.88 -17.85 7.01
N LEU A 538 49.52 -18.72 7.80
CA LEU A 538 49.14 -20.12 7.93
C LEU A 538 48.78 -20.44 9.38
N CYS A 539 47.64 -21.08 9.59
CA CYS A 539 47.24 -21.64 10.87
C CYS A 539 46.90 -23.12 10.69
N ILE A 540 47.48 -23.98 11.54
CA ILE A 540 47.18 -25.41 11.53
C ILE A 540 46.64 -25.79 12.92
N LEU A 541 45.39 -26.24 12.96
CA LEU A 541 44.76 -26.71 14.18
C LEU A 541 44.96 -28.22 14.34
N ARG A 542 45.51 -28.64 15.49
CA ARG A 542 45.64 -30.06 15.86
C ARG A 542 44.87 -30.32 17.15
N MET A 543 43.92 -31.25 17.09
CA MET A 543 43.21 -31.79 18.25
C MET A 543 43.76 -33.17 18.60
N MET A 544 43.55 -33.64 19.84
CA MET A 544 44.01 -34.97 20.27
C MET A 544 43.32 -36.10 19.50
N ASP A 545 42.00 -36.01 19.32
CA ASP A 545 41.17 -37.06 18.71
C ASP A 545 40.96 -36.88 17.20
N GLY A 546 41.67 -35.93 16.57
CA GLY A 546 41.42 -35.54 15.18
C GLY A 546 40.30 -34.51 15.03
N LEU A 547 39.99 -34.14 13.79
CA LEU A 547 39.00 -33.11 13.44
C LEU A 547 37.84 -33.64 12.58
N ASP A 548 38.03 -34.79 11.93
CA ASP A 548 37.09 -35.35 10.96
C ASP A 548 36.00 -36.15 11.68
N ILE A 549 34.74 -35.78 11.47
CA ILE A 549 33.57 -36.48 11.97
C ILE A 549 32.82 -37.08 10.78
N SER A 550 32.66 -38.40 10.77
CA SER A 550 31.93 -39.13 9.73
C SER A 550 30.42 -39.19 9.98
N ASP A 551 30.00 -39.03 11.23
CA ASP A 551 28.61 -39.17 11.63
C ASP A 551 27.83 -37.87 11.37
N HIS A 552 26.64 -38.00 10.79
CA HIS A 552 25.71 -36.88 10.61
C HIS A 552 25.15 -36.46 11.98
N PHE A 553 25.82 -35.54 12.67
CA PHE A 553 25.28 -34.97 13.91
C PHE A 553 24.14 -34.00 13.61
N ASP A 554 23.01 -34.25 14.25
CA ASP A 554 22.00 -33.23 14.49
C ASP A 554 22.47 -32.28 15.60
N VAL A 555 22.63 -31.03 15.17
CA VAL A 555 22.78 -29.73 15.85
C VAL A 555 22.76 -29.66 17.39
N GLU A 556 23.84 -29.12 17.96
CA GLU A 556 23.82 -28.33 19.21
C GLU A 556 24.71 -27.07 19.07
N VAL A 557 24.32 -25.97 19.74
CA VAL A 557 25.14 -24.76 19.88
C VAL A 557 26.19 -25.04 20.96
N ASN A 558 27.46 -24.86 20.66
CA ASN A 558 28.53 -25.06 21.63
C ASN A 558 28.49 -23.92 22.67
N GLN A 559 27.88 -24.16 23.84
CA GLN A 559 27.71 -23.18 24.92
C GLN A 559 29.03 -22.77 25.60
N GLY A 560 30.14 -23.47 25.32
CA GLY A 560 31.44 -23.23 25.97
C GLY A 560 32.15 -21.93 25.57
N PHE A 561 31.60 -21.14 24.63
CA PHE A 561 32.26 -19.95 24.08
C PHE A 561 31.29 -18.78 23.81
N GLU A 562 30.29 -18.56 24.67
CA GLU A 562 29.58 -17.27 24.66
C GLU A 562 30.51 -16.16 25.19
N PRO A 563 30.63 -15.00 24.52
CA PRO A 563 31.07 -13.79 25.21
C PRO A 563 30.03 -13.46 26.28
N ASP A 564 30.48 -13.06 27.48
CA ASP A 564 29.62 -12.61 28.58
C ASP A 564 28.59 -11.56 28.12
N GLU A 565 27.43 -12.00 27.66
CA GLU A 565 26.21 -11.20 27.63
C GLU A 565 25.38 -11.66 28.83
N SER A 566 25.17 -10.72 29.73
CA SER A 566 24.43 -10.89 30.97
C SER A 566 23.13 -11.66 30.77
N VAL A 567 23.04 -12.77 31.48
CA VAL A 567 21.87 -13.64 31.63
C VAL A 567 20.65 -12.81 32.06
N GLU A 568 19.75 -12.51 31.13
CA GLU A 568 18.35 -12.25 31.47
C GLU A 568 17.63 -13.60 31.58
N ILE A 569 17.36 -13.97 32.84
CA ILE A 569 16.49 -15.07 33.24
C ILE A 569 15.05 -14.65 32.94
N ASP A 570 14.32 -15.40 32.11
CA ASP A 570 12.97 -15.82 32.50
C ASP A 570 12.37 -16.98 31.67
N ASN A 571 12.16 -18.08 32.41
CA ASN A 571 11.04 -19.01 32.46
C ASN A 571 10.64 -19.90 31.26
N GLN A 572 11.11 -21.15 31.36
CA GLN A 572 10.32 -22.38 31.45
C GLN A 572 8.90 -22.39 30.84
N GLN A 573 8.73 -23.22 29.79
CA GLN A 573 7.63 -24.18 29.74
C GLN A 573 8.02 -25.44 28.95
N SER A 574 7.78 -26.57 29.60
CA SER A 574 8.16 -27.96 29.30
C SER A 574 7.32 -28.63 28.19
N PRO A 575 7.77 -29.79 27.65
CA PRO A 575 7.11 -30.52 26.56
C PRO A 575 6.18 -31.63 27.05
N GLU A 576 5.06 -31.85 26.35
CA GLU A 576 4.28 -33.11 26.38
C GLU A 576 4.22 -33.63 24.93
N LYS A 577 4.97 -34.69 24.59
CA LYS A 577 4.69 -36.12 24.70
C LYS A 577 3.68 -36.67 23.67
N GLU A 578 4.23 -37.58 22.87
CA GLU A 578 3.64 -38.64 22.05
C GLU A 578 2.19 -39.07 22.38
N SER A 579 1.33 -38.97 21.36
CA SER A 579 0.41 -40.03 20.91
C SER A 579 -0.04 -39.73 19.49
#